data_AF-D3IA02-F1
#
_entry.id   AF-D3IA02-F1
#
_cell.length_a   1.000
_cell.length_b   1.000
_cell.length_c   1.000
_cell.angle_alpha   90.00
_cell.angle_beta   90.00
_cell.angle_gamma   90.00
#
_symmetry.space_group_name_H-M   'P 1'
#
loop_
_entity.id
_entity.type
_entity.pdbx_description
1 polymer ?
#
loop_
_entity_poly.entity_id
_entity_poly.type
_entity_poly.pdbx_seq_one_letter_code
_entity_poly.pdbx_strand_id
1 'polypeptide(L)'
;MKNKYFKRFLYLIALFVLSGVYLKKQDVLNDYILKIRKDRVRKKEYNMMHKSNVDITSLPLLKDEPNAWYTKYHYICHGGGGIDGKTYSNSLEAMQLNYNKGNRVFDSDMTFTKDGVLILRHSWADNLEQRKISMTNSHSFVDRNGHTQHLLDANRMNYKTFMSKPIYRQYTPMDIKKLIVFLDKNKEAYIAPDMKDDPIKSYQYLVNEAIRLNKKNVLDRIIVNIYTYDLYDKIMKIYPFKNVTIRQHYVSPNNYTELIEFCIKKNIHVVNLSLCYVNDKGVNQIKSKGIHVYVAVVDYISDMQEYYKKGYSGACTNWLYEKDWNLVKYGK
;
A
#
# COMPACT_ATOMS: atom_id res chain seq x y z
N MET A 1 68.58 13.54 -5.03
CA MET A 1 67.30 13.73 -4.30
C MET A 1 66.05 13.41 -5.12
N LYS A 2 65.94 13.76 -6.42
CA LYS A 2 64.72 13.56 -7.24
C LYS A 2 64.19 12.11 -7.32
N ASN A 3 65.06 11.10 -7.34
CA ASN A 3 64.67 9.69 -7.53
C ASN A 3 63.95 9.07 -6.30
N LYS A 4 64.25 9.55 -5.08
CA LYS A 4 63.60 9.07 -3.84
C LYS A 4 62.15 9.57 -3.71
N TYR A 5 61.89 10.79 -4.17
CA TYR A 5 60.54 11.37 -4.20
C TYR A 5 59.66 10.70 -5.27
N PHE A 6 60.22 10.38 -6.44
CA PHE A 6 59.50 9.67 -7.50
C PHE A 6 59.11 8.23 -7.09
N LYS A 7 60.01 7.48 -6.44
CA LYS A 7 59.68 6.16 -5.89
C LYS A 7 58.59 6.24 -4.81
N ARG A 8 58.68 7.20 -3.89
CA ARG A 8 57.64 7.43 -2.86
C ARG A 8 56.28 7.77 -3.47
N PHE A 9 56.25 8.56 -4.55
CA PHE A 9 55.04 8.90 -5.28
C PHE A 9 54.41 7.65 -5.94
N LEU A 10 55.21 6.80 -6.57
CA LEU A 10 54.75 5.50 -7.12
C LEU A 10 54.19 4.56 -6.04
N TYR A 11 54.82 4.49 -4.86
CA TYR A 11 54.29 3.71 -3.73
C TYR A 11 52.94 4.25 -3.23
N LEU A 12 52.75 5.56 -3.17
CA LEU A 12 51.48 6.18 -2.78
C LEU A 12 50.38 5.90 -3.80
N ILE A 13 50.68 5.95 -5.11
CA ILE A 13 49.74 5.55 -6.16
C ILE A 13 49.37 4.07 -6.04
N ALA A 14 50.35 3.19 -5.82
CA ALA A 14 50.09 1.76 -5.66
C ALA A 14 49.21 1.46 -4.43
N LEU A 15 49.44 2.14 -3.29
CA LEU A 15 48.59 2.03 -2.09
C LEU A 15 47.18 2.59 -2.33
N PHE A 16 47.05 3.68 -3.09
CA PHE A 16 45.75 4.25 -3.47
C PHE A 16 44.96 3.31 -4.41
N VAL A 17 45.64 2.69 -5.38
CA VAL A 17 45.03 1.69 -6.27
C VAL A 17 44.63 0.42 -5.49
N LEU A 18 45.49 -0.08 -4.61
CA LEU A 18 45.19 -1.26 -3.77
C LEU A 18 44.04 -1.00 -2.80
N SER A 19 43.98 0.18 -2.18
CA SER A 19 42.85 0.57 -1.31
C SER A 19 41.55 0.75 -2.10
N GLY A 20 41.59 1.35 -3.29
CA GLY A 20 40.44 1.43 -4.19
C GLY A 20 39.92 0.05 -4.63
N VAL A 21 40.81 -0.90 -4.93
CA VAL A 21 40.45 -2.29 -5.27
C VAL A 21 39.87 -3.03 -4.05
N TYR A 22 40.43 -2.80 -2.85
CA TYR A 22 39.92 -3.38 -1.60
C TYR A 22 38.51 -2.86 -1.28
N LEU A 23 38.28 -1.54 -1.37
CA LEU A 23 36.96 -0.93 -1.18
C LEU A 23 35.94 -1.48 -2.19
N LYS A 24 36.30 -1.57 -3.47
CA LYS A 24 35.42 -2.15 -4.50
C LYS A 24 35.11 -3.63 -4.23
N LYS A 25 36.08 -4.42 -3.76
CA LYS A 25 35.84 -5.83 -3.34
C LYS A 25 34.95 -5.91 -2.10
N GLN A 26 35.07 -4.97 -1.17
CA GLN A 26 34.23 -4.88 0.02
C GLN A 26 32.78 -4.55 -0.34
N ASP A 27 32.52 -3.64 -1.28
CA ASP A 27 31.18 -3.32 -1.77
C ASP A 27 30.53 -4.53 -2.48
N VAL A 28 31.27 -5.20 -3.36
CA VAL A 28 30.79 -6.42 -4.04
C VAL A 28 30.50 -7.54 -3.03
N LEU A 29 31.34 -7.71 -2.02
CA LEU A 29 31.12 -8.68 -0.95
C LEU A 29 29.90 -8.31 -0.10
N ASN A 30 29.71 -7.03 0.22
CA ASN A 30 28.54 -6.54 0.94
C ASN A 30 27.25 -6.79 0.14
N ASP A 31 27.24 -6.49 -1.16
CA ASP A 31 26.11 -6.76 -2.05
C ASP A 31 25.77 -8.25 -2.12
N TYR A 32 26.79 -9.10 -2.20
CA TYR A 32 26.63 -10.55 -2.20
C TYR A 32 26.07 -11.08 -0.87
N ILE A 33 26.58 -10.59 0.27
CA ILE A 33 26.06 -10.93 1.60
C ILE A 33 24.61 -10.45 1.75
N LEU A 34 24.29 -9.23 1.32
CA LEU A 34 22.93 -8.69 1.33
C LEU A 34 21.99 -9.53 0.48
N LYS A 35 22.42 -9.97 -0.70
CA LYS A 35 21.66 -10.86 -1.58
C LYS A 35 21.37 -12.20 -0.90
N ILE A 36 22.39 -12.87 -0.36
CA ILE A 36 22.20 -14.14 0.37
C ILE A 36 21.25 -13.98 1.56
N ARG A 37 21.39 -12.89 2.34
CA ARG A 37 20.51 -12.61 3.48
C ARG A 37 19.06 -12.43 3.01
N LYS A 38 18.84 -11.64 1.95
CA LYS A 38 17.51 -11.45 1.35
C LYS A 38 16.93 -12.78 0.84
N ASP A 39 17.73 -13.61 0.18
CA ASP A 39 17.30 -14.91 -0.33
C ASP A 39 16.90 -15.87 0.81
N ARG A 40 17.66 -15.90 1.92
CA ARG A 40 17.32 -16.69 3.10
C ARG A 40 16.03 -16.23 3.77
N VAL A 41 15.85 -14.92 3.94
CA VAL A 41 14.61 -14.35 4.51
C VAL A 41 13.42 -14.71 3.62
N ARG A 42 13.54 -14.52 2.30
CA ARG A 42 12.49 -14.86 1.33
C ARG A 42 12.18 -16.35 1.31
N LYS A 43 13.18 -17.22 1.44
CA LYS A 43 12.98 -18.67 1.55
C LYS A 43 12.25 -19.05 2.83
N LYS A 44 12.61 -18.45 3.97
CA LYS A 44 11.91 -18.68 5.25
C LYS A 44 10.46 -18.23 5.17
N GLU A 45 10.23 -17.04 4.64
CA GLU A 45 8.90 -16.48 4.40
C GLU A 45 8.08 -17.39 3.47
N TYR A 46 8.63 -17.78 2.33
CA TYR A 46 7.99 -18.71 1.39
C TYR A 46 7.57 -20.01 2.08
N ASN A 47 8.48 -20.65 2.84
CA ASN A 47 8.19 -21.89 3.56
C ASN A 47 7.07 -21.71 4.60
N MET A 48 7.06 -20.58 5.30
CA MET A 48 6.01 -20.26 6.27
C MET A 48 4.64 -20.06 5.58
N MET A 49 4.64 -19.34 4.46
CA MET A 49 3.42 -19.06 3.69
C MET A 49 2.79 -20.32 3.10
N HIS A 50 3.61 -21.30 2.71
CA HIS A 50 3.19 -22.54 2.05
C HIS A 50 2.98 -23.73 2.99
N LYS A 51 3.16 -23.55 4.30
CA LYS A 51 2.89 -24.63 5.25
C LYS A 51 1.40 -24.97 5.20
N SER A 52 1.04 -26.19 4.82
CA SER A 52 -0.36 -26.62 4.75
C SER A 52 -0.90 -26.90 6.15
N ASN A 53 -1.31 -25.85 6.87
CA ASN A 53 -1.81 -25.95 8.24
C ASN A 53 -3.30 -26.28 8.30
N VAL A 54 -4.04 -25.99 7.22
CA VAL A 54 -5.48 -26.24 7.10
C VAL A 54 -5.73 -27.04 5.81
N ASP A 55 -6.61 -28.04 5.87
CA ASP A 55 -7.13 -28.69 4.67
C ASP A 55 -8.17 -27.80 3.99
N ILE A 56 -7.73 -27.05 2.99
CA ILE A 56 -8.61 -26.18 2.23
C ILE A 56 -9.54 -26.94 1.28
N THR A 57 -9.32 -28.23 1.00
CA THR A 57 -10.12 -28.95 -0.01
C THR A 57 -11.57 -29.12 0.44
N SER A 58 -11.78 -29.30 1.74
CA SER A 58 -13.10 -29.41 2.38
C SER A 58 -13.86 -28.09 2.54
N LEU A 59 -13.17 -26.95 2.43
CA LEU A 59 -13.80 -25.63 2.61
C LEU A 59 -14.69 -25.25 1.41
N PRO A 60 -15.87 -24.64 1.63
CA PRO A 60 -16.77 -24.24 0.55
C PRO A 60 -16.16 -23.14 -0.33
N LEU A 61 -16.71 -22.97 -1.53
CA LEU A 61 -16.44 -21.78 -2.34
C LEU A 61 -17.16 -20.58 -1.76
N LEU A 62 -16.45 -19.46 -1.70
CA LEU A 62 -17.04 -18.18 -1.36
C LEU A 62 -17.76 -17.64 -2.60
N LYS A 63 -19.07 -17.37 -2.46
CA LYS A 63 -19.91 -16.86 -3.55
C LYS A 63 -20.09 -15.36 -3.42
N ASP A 64 -19.98 -14.64 -4.53
CA ASP A 64 -20.12 -13.18 -4.53
C ASP A 64 -21.41 -12.70 -3.88
N GLU A 65 -21.29 -11.64 -3.09
CA GLU A 65 -22.43 -10.97 -2.51
C GLU A 65 -23.15 -10.12 -3.57
N PRO A 66 -24.50 -10.07 -3.55
CA PRO A 66 -25.25 -9.22 -4.45
C PRO A 66 -24.81 -7.76 -4.33
N ASN A 67 -24.57 -7.11 -5.47
CA ASN A 67 -24.19 -5.69 -5.55
C ASN A 67 -22.86 -5.31 -4.88
N ALA A 68 -22.00 -6.27 -4.54
CA ALA A 68 -20.72 -5.99 -3.94
C ALA A 68 -19.84 -5.05 -4.80
N TRP A 69 -19.01 -4.23 -4.14
CA TRP A 69 -18.14 -3.29 -4.85
C TRP A 69 -17.11 -4.02 -5.72
N TYR A 70 -16.60 -5.16 -5.25
CA TYR A 70 -15.52 -5.91 -5.89
C TYR A 70 -15.95 -6.68 -7.15
N THR A 71 -17.26 -6.76 -7.42
CA THR A 71 -17.80 -7.31 -8.67
C THR A 71 -18.06 -6.21 -9.71
N LYS A 72 -17.96 -4.94 -9.32
CA LYS A 72 -18.28 -3.76 -10.16
C LYS A 72 -17.06 -2.94 -10.55
N TYR A 73 -16.09 -2.84 -9.65
CA TYR A 73 -14.94 -1.97 -9.79
C TYR A 73 -13.66 -2.79 -9.78
N HIS A 74 -12.69 -2.41 -10.61
CA HIS A 74 -11.43 -3.13 -10.75
C HIS A 74 -10.24 -2.35 -10.19
N TYR A 75 -10.41 -1.05 -9.91
CA TYR A 75 -9.32 -0.20 -9.49
C TYR A 75 -9.58 0.48 -8.14
N ILE A 76 -8.61 0.32 -7.25
CA ILE A 76 -8.52 1.03 -5.98
C ILE A 76 -7.50 2.17 -6.14
N CYS A 77 -7.94 3.42 -6.02
CA CYS A 77 -7.09 4.58 -6.21
C CYS A 77 -6.08 4.72 -5.06
N HIS A 78 -4.82 4.41 -5.31
CA HIS A 78 -3.75 4.39 -4.31
C HIS A 78 -3.46 5.80 -3.77
N GLY A 79 -3.54 5.99 -2.44
CA GLY A 79 -3.33 7.30 -1.81
C GLY A 79 -4.27 8.39 -2.34
N GLY A 80 -5.52 8.04 -2.66
CA GLY A 80 -6.52 8.90 -3.31
C GLY A 80 -6.41 8.97 -4.84
N GLY A 81 -5.43 8.29 -5.43
CA GLY A 81 -5.11 8.30 -6.85
C GLY A 81 -4.05 9.36 -7.21
N GLY A 82 -3.42 9.18 -8.37
CA GLY A 82 -2.41 10.10 -8.88
C GLY A 82 -3.01 11.41 -9.41
N ILE A 83 -2.25 12.50 -9.30
CA ILE A 83 -2.60 13.83 -9.81
C ILE A 83 -1.35 14.60 -10.25
N ASP A 84 -1.35 15.11 -11.48
CA ASP A 84 -0.23 15.87 -12.11
C ASP A 84 1.16 15.24 -11.90
N GLY A 85 1.28 13.94 -12.15
CA GLY A 85 2.52 13.17 -11.97
C GLY A 85 2.91 12.90 -10.51
N LYS A 86 2.07 13.28 -9.54
CA LYS A 86 2.31 13.05 -8.11
C LYS A 86 1.44 11.92 -7.56
N THR A 87 2.01 11.12 -6.66
CA THR A 87 1.35 10.00 -5.96
C THR A 87 1.26 10.29 -4.46
N TYR A 88 0.57 9.45 -3.68
CA TYR A 88 0.44 9.57 -2.23
C TYR A 88 -0.10 10.92 -1.72
N SER A 89 -0.68 11.75 -2.59
CA SER A 89 -1.13 13.09 -2.21
C SER A 89 -2.20 13.04 -1.14
N ASN A 90 -3.03 11.98 -1.14
CA ASN A 90 -4.13 11.79 -0.20
C ASN A 90 -5.04 13.05 -0.13
N SER A 91 -5.10 13.78 -1.24
CA SER A 91 -5.70 15.12 -1.33
C SER A 91 -7.10 15.08 -1.89
N LEU A 92 -7.86 16.14 -1.60
CA LEU A 92 -9.25 16.27 -2.07
C LEU A 92 -9.32 16.29 -3.60
N GLU A 93 -8.40 17.02 -4.23
CA GLU A 93 -8.33 17.20 -5.67
C GLU A 93 -8.00 15.88 -6.38
N ALA A 94 -7.09 15.07 -5.83
CA ALA A 94 -6.81 13.74 -6.35
C ALA A 94 -8.04 12.84 -6.29
N MET A 95 -8.72 12.78 -5.14
CA MET A 95 -9.94 11.97 -5.00
C MET A 95 -11.04 12.43 -5.97
N GLN A 96 -11.26 13.74 -6.09
CA GLN A 96 -12.28 14.29 -6.97
C GLN A 96 -11.97 14.04 -8.44
N LEU A 97 -10.71 14.22 -8.86
CA LEU A 97 -10.25 13.93 -10.22
C LEU A 97 -10.52 12.47 -10.58
N ASN A 98 -10.10 11.55 -9.72
CA ASN A 98 -10.23 10.12 -9.95
C ASN A 98 -11.71 9.67 -9.91
N TYR A 99 -12.53 10.24 -9.02
CA TYR A 99 -13.98 10.02 -9.01
C TYR A 99 -14.64 10.48 -10.33
N ASN A 100 -14.30 11.69 -10.79
CA ASN A 100 -14.82 12.25 -12.03
C ASN A 100 -14.39 11.46 -13.28
N LYS A 101 -13.25 10.74 -13.20
CA LYS A 101 -12.77 9.84 -14.26
C LYS A 101 -13.39 8.44 -14.22
N GLY A 102 -14.29 8.17 -13.28
CA GLY A 102 -15.06 6.92 -13.22
C GLY A 102 -14.66 5.97 -12.11
N ASN A 103 -13.57 6.23 -11.38
CA ASN A 103 -13.17 5.37 -10.26
C ASN A 103 -14.13 5.55 -9.08
N ARG A 104 -14.32 4.48 -8.31
CA ARG A 104 -15.26 4.46 -7.18
C ARG A 104 -14.64 3.94 -5.90
N VAL A 105 -13.48 3.29 -5.94
CA VAL A 105 -12.81 2.77 -4.74
C VAL A 105 -11.49 3.52 -4.55
N PHE A 106 -11.24 3.98 -3.33
CA PHE A 106 -10.06 4.77 -2.98
C PHE A 106 -9.34 4.10 -1.81
N ASP A 107 -8.03 3.93 -1.90
CA ASP A 107 -7.16 3.66 -0.76
C ASP A 107 -6.67 5.00 -0.23
N SER A 108 -6.62 5.18 1.09
CA SER A 108 -6.07 6.40 1.67
C SER A 108 -5.40 6.14 2.98
N ASP A 109 -4.19 6.65 3.06
CA ASP A 109 -3.35 6.49 4.22
C ASP A 109 -3.80 7.42 5.35
N MET A 110 -3.81 6.93 6.58
CA MET A 110 -4.27 7.71 7.72
C MET A 110 -3.28 7.62 8.88
N THR A 111 -2.88 8.78 9.39
CA THR A 111 -2.03 8.91 10.57
C THR A 111 -2.51 10.07 11.45
N PHE A 112 -2.28 9.98 12.75
CA PHE A 112 -2.56 11.09 13.66
C PHE A 112 -1.56 12.23 13.47
N THR A 113 -1.96 13.43 13.83
CA THR A 113 -1.08 14.57 14.09
C THR A 113 -0.48 14.48 15.49
N LYS A 114 0.48 15.34 15.81
CA LYS A 114 1.10 15.38 17.16
C LYS A 114 0.07 15.60 18.28
N ASP A 115 -0.97 16.37 17.97
CA ASP A 115 -2.10 16.74 18.83
C ASP A 115 -3.33 15.81 18.67
N GLY A 116 -3.16 14.62 18.08
CA GLY A 116 -4.16 13.55 18.15
C GLY A 116 -5.34 13.67 17.19
N VAL A 117 -5.21 14.42 16.09
CA VAL A 117 -6.23 14.49 15.03
C VAL A 117 -5.86 13.54 13.89
N LEU A 118 -6.79 12.66 13.49
CA LEU A 118 -6.56 11.73 12.39
C LEU A 118 -6.65 12.48 11.05
N ILE A 119 -5.59 12.39 10.25
CA ILE A 119 -5.47 13.05 8.95
C ILE A 119 -5.09 12.04 7.86
N LEU A 120 -5.31 12.41 6.59
CA LEU A 120 -4.95 11.56 5.46
C LEU A 120 -3.50 11.87 5.03
N ARG A 121 -2.59 10.92 5.27
CA ARG A 121 -1.16 10.98 4.97
C ARG A 121 -0.51 9.61 5.20
N HIS A 122 0.42 9.24 4.33
CA HIS A 122 1.17 7.99 4.41
C HIS A 122 2.22 7.97 5.53
N SER A 123 3.15 8.92 5.55
CA SER A 123 4.20 8.98 6.56
C SER A 123 4.69 10.41 6.78
N TRP A 124 5.11 10.72 8.01
CA TRP A 124 5.77 11.99 8.32
C TRP A 124 7.14 12.15 7.64
N ALA A 125 7.70 11.06 7.13
CA ALA A 125 8.92 11.07 6.33
C ALA A 125 8.66 11.45 4.86
N ASP A 126 7.43 11.31 4.35
CA ASP A 126 7.16 11.58 2.92
C ASP A 126 7.43 13.04 2.57
N ASN A 127 8.04 13.24 1.40
CA ASN A 127 8.18 14.56 0.83
C ASN A 127 6.92 14.99 0.08
N LEU A 128 5.95 15.51 0.82
CA LEU A 128 4.75 16.15 0.26
C LEU A 128 4.94 17.66 0.04
N GLU A 129 6.18 18.15 0.01
CA GLU A 129 6.58 19.57 -0.11
C GLU A 129 5.90 20.56 0.87
N GLN A 130 5.37 20.06 1.99
CA GLN A 130 4.83 20.89 3.09
C GLN A 130 5.94 21.47 4.00
N ARG A 131 7.21 21.21 3.67
CA ARG A 131 8.38 21.67 4.41
C ARG A 131 9.39 22.24 3.44
N LYS A 132 10.12 23.27 3.88
CA LYS A 132 11.25 23.84 3.11
C LYS A 132 12.51 23.00 3.37
N ILE A 133 12.48 21.73 2.96
CA ILE A 133 13.62 20.80 3.09
C ILE A 133 14.06 20.41 1.68
N SER A 134 15.36 20.54 1.40
CA SER A 134 15.95 20.13 0.13
C SER A 134 15.91 18.61 -0.02
N MET A 135 15.66 18.13 -1.24
CA MET A 135 15.75 16.70 -1.58
C MET A 135 17.16 16.13 -1.43
N THR A 136 18.20 16.97 -1.39
CA THR A 136 19.57 16.56 -1.06
C THR A 136 19.68 15.96 0.35
N ASN A 137 18.70 16.23 1.22
CA ASN A 137 18.63 15.66 2.57
C ASN A 137 17.75 14.40 2.64
N SER A 138 17.28 13.88 1.49
CA SER A 138 16.47 12.68 1.45
C SER A 138 17.33 11.41 1.41
N HIS A 139 16.86 10.37 2.09
CA HIS A 139 17.34 9.01 1.88
C HIS A 139 16.42 8.33 0.85
N SER A 140 17.01 7.74 -0.19
CA SER A 140 16.26 7.09 -1.26
C SER A 140 16.58 5.60 -1.34
N PHE A 141 15.57 4.76 -1.52
CA PHE A 141 15.75 3.32 -1.74
C PHE A 141 14.66 2.76 -2.65
N VAL A 142 14.91 1.59 -3.23
CA VAL A 142 13.89 0.84 -3.98
C VAL A 142 13.28 -0.21 -3.06
N ASP A 143 11.96 -0.18 -2.92
CA ASP A 143 11.24 -1.15 -2.08
C ASP A 143 11.13 -2.54 -2.75
N ARG A 144 10.48 -3.48 -2.07
CA ARG A 144 10.35 -4.87 -2.55
C ARG A 144 9.46 -5.01 -3.80
N ASN A 145 8.64 -4.00 -4.08
CA ASN A 145 7.77 -3.93 -5.26
C ASN A 145 8.43 -3.18 -6.41
N GLY A 146 9.68 -2.70 -6.24
CA GLY A 146 10.40 -1.98 -7.28
C GLY A 146 10.11 -0.47 -7.30
N HIS A 147 9.38 0.07 -6.31
CA HIS A 147 9.11 1.50 -6.27
C HIS A 147 10.23 2.27 -5.57
N THR A 148 10.62 3.39 -6.14
CA THR A 148 11.53 4.34 -5.49
C THR A 148 10.81 5.07 -4.37
N GLN A 149 11.38 4.98 -3.17
CA GLN A 149 10.91 5.66 -1.97
C GLN A 149 11.89 6.80 -1.65
N HIS A 150 11.34 7.97 -1.34
CA HIS A 150 12.11 9.15 -0.93
C HIS A 150 11.68 9.56 0.47
N LEU A 151 12.58 9.36 1.45
CA LEU A 151 12.31 9.65 2.84
C LEU A 151 13.08 10.88 3.29
N LEU A 152 12.41 11.78 4.00
CA LEU A 152 12.98 12.89 4.75
C LEU A 152 12.93 12.58 6.25
N ASP A 153 13.63 13.37 7.05
CA ASP A 153 13.48 13.31 8.52
C ASP A 153 12.01 13.40 8.94
N ALA A 154 11.59 12.50 9.82
CA ALA A 154 10.20 12.39 10.23
C ALA A 154 9.88 13.41 11.34
N ASN A 155 9.33 14.57 10.96
CA ASN A 155 8.86 15.58 11.91
C ASN A 155 7.34 15.68 11.89
N ARG A 156 6.69 15.05 12.87
CA ARG A 156 5.23 15.06 13.04
C ARG A 156 4.73 16.48 13.32
N MET A 157 3.79 16.95 12.51
CA MET A 157 3.18 18.28 12.69
C MET A 157 1.94 18.21 13.59
N ASN A 158 1.58 19.34 14.20
CA ASN A 158 0.24 19.51 14.77
C ASN A 158 -0.78 19.75 13.65
N TYR A 159 -2.07 19.57 13.96
CA TYR A 159 -3.16 19.63 13.01
C TYR A 159 -3.24 20.98 12.30
N LYS A 160 -3.20 22.09 13.06
CA LYS A 160 -3.26 23.45 12.48
C LYS A 160 -2.16 23.69 11.45
N THR A 161 -0.95 23.20 11.72
CA THR A 161 0.20 23.35 10.80
C THR A 161 0.08 22.44 9.58
N PHE A 162 -0.40 21.22 9.75
CA PHE A 162 -0.61 20.31 8.62
C PHE A 162 -1.68 20.86 7.67
N MET A 163 -2.82 21.28 8.22
CA MET A 163 -3.94 21.76 7.42
C MET A 163 -3.71 23.11 6.76
N SER A 164 -2.81 23.95 7.30
CA SER A 164 -2.46 25.25 6.70
C SER A 164 -1.50 25.15 5.52
N LYS A 165 -0.91 23.98 5.28
CA LYS A 165 0.12 23.78 4.25
C LYS A 165 -0.40 22.88 3.15
N PRO A 166 -0.55 23.39 1.91
CA PRO A 166 -0.98 22.56 0.79
C PRO A 166 -0.01 21.40 0.54
N ILE A 167 -0.57 20.24 0.23
CA ILE A 167 0.16 19.07 -0.26
C ILE A 167 0.73 19.41 -1.62
N TYR A 168 2.02 19.19 -1.82
CA TYR A 168 2.75 19.59 -3.03
C TYR A 168 2.58 21.07 -3.40
N ARG A 169 2.40 21.94 -2.38
CA ARG A 169 2.15 23.39 -2.51
C ARG A 169 0.89 23.76 -3.31
N GLN A 170 0.04 22.79 -3.65
CA GLN A 170 -1.07 22.97 -4.58
C GLN A 170 -2.38 22.40 -4.03
N TYR A 171 -2.34 21.21 -3.43
CA TYR A 171 -3.55 20.45 -3.11
C TYR A 171 -3.97 20.57 -1.66
N THR A 172 -5.27 20.42 -1.44
CA THR A 172 -5.90 20.57 -0.15
C THR A 172 -5.60 19.35 0.74
N PRO A 173 -4.95 19.52 1.91
CA PRO A 173 -4.80 18.44 2.87
C PRO A 173 -6.16 18.02 3.45
N MET A 174 -6.30 16.72 3.70
CA MET A 174 -7.53 16.12 4.19
C MET A 174 -7.42 15.61 5.62
N ASP A 175 -8.52 15.75 6.34
CA ASP A 175 -8.78 15.09 7.61
C ASP A 175 -10.01 14.17 7.47
N ILE A 176 -10.34 13.45 8.53
CA ILE A 176 -11.49 12.54 8.52
C ILE A 176 -12.81 13.26 8.27
N LYS A 177 -12.97 14.50 8.76
CA LYS A 177 -14.17 15.30 8.51
C LYS A 177 -14.35 15.57 7.01
N LYS A 178 -13.30 16.02 6.33
CA LYS A 178 -13.32 16.26 4.88
C LYS A 178 -13.56 14.97 4.10
N LEU A 179 -12.98 13.84 4.52
CA LEU A 179 -13.24 12.54 3.91
C LEU A 179 -14.72 12.14 4.04
N ILE A 180 -15.32 12.27 5.22
CA ILE A 180 -16.73 11.96 5.43
C ILE A 180 -17.62 12.85 4.57
N VAL A 181 -17.31 14.15 4.45
CA VAL A 181 -18.02 15.07 3.55
C VAL A 181 -17.86 14.66 2.09
N PHE A 182 -16.66 14.23 1.67
CA PHE A 182 -16.41 13.73 0.32
C PHE A 182 -17.28 12.48 0.03
N LEU A 183 -17.29 11.50 0.93
CA LEU A 183 -18.12 10.30 0.77
C LEU A 183 -19.61 10.65 0.78
N ASP A 184 -20.05 11.57 1.64
CA ASP A 184 -21.45 11.98 1.69
C ASP A 184 -21.91 12.66 0.39
N LYS A 185 -21.04 13.45 -0.25
CA LYS A 185 -21.35 14.05 -1.56
C LYS A 185 -21.31 13.02 -2.70
N ASN A 186 -20.32 12.14 -2.68
CA ASN A 186 -20.07 11.16 -3.74
C ASN A 186 -20.61 9.78 -3.32
N LYS A 187 -21.92 9.54 -3.48
CA LYS A 187 -22.64 8.38 -2.91
C LYS A 187 -22.16 7.01 -3.39
N GLU A 188 -21.49 6.96 -4.53
CA GLU A 188 -20.94 5.72 -5.10
C GLU A 188 -19.51 5.43 -4.66
N ALA A 189 -18.85 6.38 -3.97
CA ALA A 189 -17.47 6.22 -3.55
C ALA A 189 -17.34 5.30 -2.32
N TYR A 190 -16.33 4.43 -2.34
CA TYR A 190 -15.87 3.60 -1.25
C TYR A 190 -14.46 4.03 -0.84
N ILE A 191 -14.14 3.90 0.45
CA ILE A 191 -12.79 4.16 0.98
C ILE A 191 -12.27 2.90 1.65
N ALA A 192 -11.04 2.53 1.36
CA ALA A 192 -10.27 1.50 2.04
C ALA A 192 -9.18 2.21 2.86
N PRO A 193 -9.38 2.47 4.16
CA PRO A 193 -8.37 3.15 4.96
C PRO A 193 -7.10 2.31 5.12
N ASP A 194 -5.93 2.91 4.89
CA ASP A 194 -4.65 2.35 5.30
C ASP A 194 -4.18 3.01 6.60
N MET A 195 -4.54 2.38 7.72
CA MET A 195 -4.23 2.90 9.06
C MET A 195 -2.74 2.71 9.36
N LYS A 196 -2.00 3.81 9.49
CA LYS A 196 -0.54 3.80 9.72
C LYS A 196 -0.16 3.82 11.20
N ASP A 197 -1.08 4.25 12.05
CA ASP A 197 -0.99 4.16 13.51
C ASP A 197 -1.84 2.98 14.03
N ASP A 198 -2.22 3.00 15.30
CA ASP A 198 -3.12 2.02 15.93
C ASP A 198 -4.46 1.91 15.15
N PRO A 199 -4.76 0.76 14.51
CA PRO A 199 -5.97 0.64 13.72
C PRO A 199 -7.26 0.74 14.56
N ILE A 200 -7.26 0.22 15.79
CA ILE A 200 -8.45 0.24 16.67
C ILE A 200 -8.80 1.69 17.01
N LYS A 201 -7.81 2.47 17.45
CA LYS A 201 -8.01 3.90 17.74
C LYS A 201 -8.43 4.68 16.50
N SER A 202 -7.85 4.35 15.34
CA SER A 202 -8.13 5.04 14.09
C SER A 202 -9.56 4.78 13.58
N TYR A 203 -10.02 3.53 13.59
CA TYR A 203 -11.41 3.21 13.25
C TYR A 203 -12.41 3.77 14.26
N GLN A 204 -12.09 3.76 15.56
CA GLN A 204 -12.92 4.41 16.57
C GLN A 204 -13.07 5.90 16.31
N TYR A 205 -11.96 6.58 15.96
CA TYR A 205 -11.97 7.99 15.59
C TYR A 205 -12.87 8.24 14.37
N LEU A 206 -12.70 7.45 13.30
CA LEU A 206 -13.51 7.53 12.08
C LEU A 206 -15.01 7.40 12.36
N VAL A 207 -15.40 6.39 13.15
CA VAL A 207 -16.80 6.13 13.50
C VAL A 207 -17.37 7.27 14.33
N ASN A 208 -16.63 7.73 15.35
CA ASN A 208 -17.06 8.83 16.19
C ASN A 208 -17.26 10.12 15.38
N GLU A 209 -16.37 10.40 14.41
CA GLU A 209 -16.48 11.57 13.55
C GLU A 209 -17.68 11.47 12.60
N ALA A 210 -17.96 10.28 12.04
CA ALA A 210 -19.16 10.05 11.22
C ALA A 210 -20.46 10.23 12.01
N ILE A 211 -20.49 9.79 13.28
CA ILE A 211 -21.63 10.00 14.18
C ILE A 211 -21.79 11.49 14.51
N ARG A 212 -20.69 12.18 14.88
CA ARG A 212 -20.69 13.61 15.21
C ARG A 212 -21.21 14.48 14.08
N LEU A 213 -20.91 14.12 12.83
CA LEU A 213 -21.37 14.84 11.63
C LEU A 213 -22.80 14.45 11.20
N ASN A 214 -23.46 13.52 11.89
CA ASN A 214 -24.73 12.92 11.49
C ASN A 214 -24.68 12.29 10.07
N LYS A 215 -23.58 11.57 9.78
CA LYS A 215 -23.29 10.93 8.48
C LYS A 215 -22.97 9.44 8.61
N LYS A 216 -23.60 8.75 9.57
CA LYS A 216 -23.37 7.32 9.86
C LYS A 216 -23.51 6.42 8.63
N ASN A 217 -24.37 6.80 7.67
CA ASN A 217 -24.57 6.10 6.39
C ASN A 217 -23.30 5.99 5.51
N VAL A 218 -22.28 6.83 5.71
CA VAL A 218 -21.01 6.70 4.99
C VAL A 218 -20.21 5.48 5.46
N LEU A 219 -20.46 4.99 6.67
CA LEU A 219 -19.74 3.85 7.26
C LEU A 219 -19.97 2.54 6.49
N ASP A 220 -21.09 2.43 5.78
CA ASP A 220 -21.42 1.30 4.90
C ASP A 220 -20.51 1.21 3.67
N ARG A 221 -19.76 2.28 3.36
CA ARG A 221 -18.82 2.38 2.23
C ARG A 221 -17.36 2.45 2.68
N ILE A 222 -17.11 2.17 3.95
CA ILE A 222 -15.76 1.90 4.46
C ILE A 222 -15.44 0.43 4.21
N ILE A 223 -14.25 0.19 3.68
CA ILE A 223 -13.66 -1.12 3.41
C ILE A 223 -12.53 -1.31 4.43
N VAL A 224 -12.78 -2.13 5.45
CA VAL A 224 -11.82 -2.35 6.53
C VAL A 224 -10.67 -3.21 6.04
N ASN A 225 -9.45 -2.69 6.14
CA ASN A 225 -8.23 -3.47 5.93
C ASN A 225 -7.80 -4.21 7.22
N ILE A 226 -7.61 -5.52 7.11
CA ILE A 226 -7.18 -6.39 8.22
C ILE A 226 -5.72 -6.81 8.03
N TYR A 227 -4.95 -6.67 9.11
CA TYR A 227 -3.51 -6.96 9.19
C TYR A 227 -3.18 -8.08 10.19
N THR A 228 -4.14 -8.48 11.02
CA THR A 228 -4.03 -9.66 11.90
C THR A 228 -5.43 -10.22 12.14
N TYR A 229 -5.56 -11.53 12.32
CA TYR A 229 -6.89 -12.14 12.50
C TYR A 229 -7.58 -11.69 13.80
N ASP A 230 -6.81 -11.39 14.86
CA ASP A 230 -7.35 -10.89 16.12
C ASP A 230 -7.89 -9.46 16.02
N LEU A 231 -7.38 -8.66 15.08
CA LEU A 231 -7.82 -7.30 14.85
C LEU A 231 -9.24 -7.25 14.30
N TYR A 232 -9.63 -8.23 13.48
CA TYR A 232 -10.96 -8.29 12.87
C TYR A 232 -12.07 -8.16 13.93
N ASP A 233 -12.07 -9.03 14.94
CA ASP A 233 -13.13 -9.03 15.94
C ASP A 233 -13.11 -7.76 16.81
N LYS A 234 -11.94 -7.13 16.98
CA LYS A 234 -11.80 -5.84 17.69
C LYS A 234 -12.40 -4.69 16.87
N ILE A 235 -12.15 -4.63 15.57
CA ILE A 235 -12.68 -3.58 14.69
C ILE A 235 -14.18 -3.75 14.47
N MET A 236 -14.66 -4.97 14.26
CA MET A 236 -16.09 -5.25 14.06
C MET A 236 -16.94 -4.94 15.30
N LYS A 237 -16.34 -4.92 16.49
CA LYS A 237 -16.99 -4.43 17.73
C LYS A 237 -17.17 -2.92 17.79
N ILE A 238 -16.31 -2.15 17.12
CA ILE A 238 -16.45 -0.68 17.03
C ILE A 238 -17.68 -0.33 16.19
N TYR A 239 -17.79 -0.98 15.03
CA TYR A 239 -18.90 -0.82 14.11
C TYR A 239 -19.01 -2.07 13.21
N PRO A 240 -20.23 -2.57 12.91
CA PRO A 240 -20.42 -3.69 12.01
C PRO A 240 -20.22 -3.25 10.55
N PHE A 241 -18.97 -3.04 10.15
CA PHE A 241 -18.61 -2.63 8.79
C PHE A 241 -19.04 -3.69 7.77
N LYS A 242 -19.61 -3.26 6.66
CA LYS A 242 -20.12 -4.17 5.61
C LYS A 242 -19.03 -4.76 4.75
N ASN A 243 -17.91 -4.05 4.58
CA ASN A 243 -16.87 -4.43 3.65
C ASN A 243 -15.55 -4.62 4.39
N VAL A 244 -14.87 -5.72 4.11
CA VAL A 244 -13.59 -6.07 4.71
C VAL A 244 -12.67 -6.65 3.65
N THR A 245 -11.38 -6.36 3.74
CA THR A 245 -10.32 -6.96 2.93
C THR A 245 -9.13 -7.34 3.79
N ILE A 246 -8.32 -8.31 3.34
CA ILE A 246 -7.08 -8.71 4.01
C ILE A 246 -5.88 -8.30 3.15
N ARG A 247 -4.83 -7.76 3.78
CA ARG A 247 -3.54 -7.52 3.10
C ARG A 247 -2.61 -8.70 3.30
N GLN A 248 -2.51 -9.61 2.32
CA GLN A 248 -1.81 -10.90 2.48
C GLN A 248 -0.34 -10.77 2.94
N HIS A 249 0.38 -9.75 2.48
CA HIS A 249 1.80 -9.59 2.80
C HIS A 249 2.07 -8.91 4.16
N TYR A 250 1.02 -8.38 4.79
CA TYR A 250 1.10 -7.78 6.12
C TYR A 250 0.31 -8.56 7.17
N VAL A 251 -0.49 -9.57 6.75
CA VAL A 251 -1.29 -10.33 7.68
C VAL A 251 -0.41 -11.24 8.54
N SER A 252 -0.66 -11.27 9.84
CA SER A 252 -0.06 -12.26 10.73
C SER A 252 -1.14 -13.17 11.33
N PRO A 253 -1.00 -14.51 11.23
CA PRO A 253 0.06 -15.25 10.51
C PRO A 253 -0.04 -15.12 8.98
N ASN A 254 1.11 -14.96 8.32
CA ASN A 254 1.21 -14.89 6.85
C ASN A 254 1.29 -16.32 6.27
N ASN A 255 0.13 -16.96 6.13
CA ASN A 255 -0.03 -18.33 5.64
C ASN A 255 -1.24 -18.45 4.69
N TYR A 256 -1.07 -19.09 3.54
CA TYR A 256 -2.14 -19.17 2.53
C TYR A 256 -3.35 -19.99 3.00
N THR A 257 -3.14 -21.17 3.58
CA THR A 257 -4.24 -22.05 4.00
C THR A 257 -5.05 -21.45 5.14
N GLU A 258 -4.38 -20.78 6.09
CA GLU A 258 -5.05 -20.09 7.20
C GLU A 258 -5.76 -18.82 6.73
N LEU A 259 -5.19 -18.08 5.77
CA LEU A 259 -5.87 -16.93 5.17
C LEU A 259 -7.16 -17.37 4.49
N ILE A 260 -7.12 -18.44 3.70
CA ILE A 260 -8.30 -18.97 3.00
C ILE A 260 -9.38 -19.36 4.01
N GLU A 261 -9.02 -20.11 5.05
CA GLU A 261 -9.95 -20.48 6.13
C GLU A 261 -10.56 -19.25 6.80
N PHE A 262 -9.73 -18.25 7.12
CA PHE A 262 -10.19 -17.04 7.76
C PHE A 262 -11.15 -16.25 6.87
N CYS A 263 -10.82 -16.10 5.58
CA CYS A 263 -11.70 -15.45 4.60
C CYS A 263 -13.06 -16.14 4.53
N ILE A 264 -13.08 -17.47 4.42
CA ILE A 264 -14.31 -18.24 4.32
C ILE A 264 -15.13 -18.13 5.61
N LYS A 265 -14.49 -18.28 6.77
CA LYS A 265 -15.17 -18.22 8.09
C LYS A 265 -15.77 -16.85 8.38
N LYS A 266 -15.13 -15.77 7.90
CA LYS A 266 -15.56 -14.38 8.15
C LYS A 266 -16.28 -13.74 6.97
N ASN A 267 -16.55 -14.50 5.89
CA ASN A 267 -17.17 -14.01 4.66
C ASN A 267 -16.41 -12.81 4.04
N ILE A 268 -15.09 -12.92 3.92
CA ILE A 268 -14.21 -11.89 3.34
C ILE A 268 -13.86 -12.28 1.90
N HIS A 269 -14.33 -11.48 0.95
CA HIS A 269 -14.28 -11.82 -0.48
C HIS A 269 -13.06 -11.29 -1.22
N VAL A 270 -12.26 -10.42 -0.59
CA VAL A 270 -11.17 -9.72 -1.28
C VAL A 270 -9.88 -9.75 -0.48
N VAL A 271 -8.80 -10.09 -1.18
CA VAL A 271 -7.43 -10.09 -0.67
C VAL A 271 -6.57 -9.13 -1.50
N ASN A 272 -5.92 -8.19 -0.82
CA ASN A 272 -4.94 -7.28 -1.40
C ASN A 272 -3.54 -7.92 -1.32
N LEU A 273 -2.91 -8.13 -2.47
CA LEU A 273 -1.64 -8.81 -2.66
C LEU A 273 -0.54 -7.82 -3.07
N SER A 274 0.66 -7.94 -2.48
CA SER A 274 1.83 -7.20 -2.96
C SER A 274 2.30 -7.75 -4.30
N LEU A 275 2.69 -6.86 -5.21
CA LEU A 275 3.17 -7.20 -6.55
C LEU A 275 4.26 -8.28 -6.56
N CYS A 276 5.17 -8.25 -5.57
CA CYS A 276 6.26 -9.21 -5.46
C CYS A 276 5.84 -10.69 -5.28
N TYR A 277 4.56 -10.96 -4.97
CA TYR A 277 3.98 -12.31 -4.85
C TYR A 277 3.07 -12.68 -6.04
N VAL A 278 3.00 -11.88 -7.10
CA VAL A 278 2.05 -12.10 -8.21
C VAL A 278 2.25 -13.45 -8.94
N ASN A 279 3.46 -14.01 -8.87
CA ASN A 279 3.82 -15.31 -9.46
C ASN A 279 3.87 -16.45 -8.42
N ASP A 280 3.46 -16.18 -7.18
CA ASP A 280 3.50 -17.17 -6.12
C ASP A 280 2.34 -18.18 -6.28
N LYS A 281 2.65 -19.48 -6.15
CA LYS A 281 1.70 -20.56 -6.43
C LYS A 281 0.56 -20.61 -5.41
N GLY A 282 0.78 -20.17 -4.17
CA GLY A 282 -0.26 -20.15 -3.14
C GLY A 282 -1.41 -19.18 -3.47
N VAL A 283 -1.17 -18.16 -4.28
CA VAL A 283 -2.23 -17.23 -4.73
C VAL A 283 -3.30 -17.95 -5.57
N ASN A 284 -2.93 -19.03 -6.28
CA ASN A 284 -3.92 -19.83 -7.01
C ASN A 284 -4.89 -20.56 -6.07
N GLN A 285 -4.46 -20.89 -4.85
CA GLN A 285 -5.33 -21.49 -3.84
C GLN A 285 -6.35 -20.48 -3.30
N ILE A 286 -5.97 -19.21 -3.16
CA ILE A 286 -6.89 -18.13 -2.77
C ILE A 286 -8.00 -18.00 -3.83
N LYS A 287 -7.59 -17.82 -5.09
CA LYS A 287 -8.53 -17.63 -6.21
C LYS A 287 -9.43 -18.85 -6.44
N SER A 288 -8.92 -20.07 -6.24
CA SER A 288 -9.72 -21.29 -6.43
C SER A 288 -10.88 -21.43 -5.45
N LYS A 289 -10.91 -20.62 -4.38
CA LYS A 289 -12.01 -20.55 -3.41
C LYS A 289 -12.99 -19.41 -3.67
N GLY A 290 -12.94 -18.77 -4.84
CA GLY A 290 -13.83 -17.66 -5.18
C GLY A 290 -13.45 -16.34 -4.49
N ILE A 291 -12.26 -16.27 -3.89
CA ILE A 291 -11.77 -15.03 -3.27
C ILE A 291 -11.10 -14.18 -4.36
N HIS A 292 -11.56 -12.94 -4.50
CA HIS A 292 -11.00 -11.96 -5.42
C HIS A 292 -9.64 -11.48 -4.93
N VAL A 293 -8.69 -11.35 -5.85
CA VAL A 293 -7.33 -10.90 -5.53
C VAL A 293 -6.99 -9.62 -6.28
N TYR A 294 -6.66 -8.56 -5.54
CA TYR A 294 -6.27 -7.26 -6.06
C TYR A 294 -4.78 -7.07 -5.86
N VAL A 295 -4.06 -6.64 -6.89
CA VAL A 295 -2.59 -6.48 -6.84
C VAL A 295 -2.22 -5.03 -6.56
N ALA A 296 -1.29 -4.80 -5.63
CA ALA A 296 -0.77 -3.48 -5.31
C ALA A 296 0.75 -3.41 -5.56
N VAL A 297 1.29 -2.46 -6.32
CA VAL A 297 0.62 -1.39 -7.11
C VAL A 297 0.80 -1.70 -8.60
N VAL A 298 -0.24 -1.48 -9.40
CA VAL A 298 -0.21 -1.72 -10.85
C VAL A 298 -0.65 -0.47 -11.60
N ASP A 299 0.26 0.12 -12.37
CA ASP A 299 0.04 1.40 -13.03
C ASP A 299 -0.03 1.30 -14.57
N TYR A 300 0.28 0.12 -15.12
CA TYR A 300 0.29 -0.10 -16.56
C TYR A 300 -0.80 -1.09 -16.98
N ILE A 301 -1.48 -0.77 -18.09
CA ILE A 301 -2.50 -1.63 -18.69
C ILE A 301 -1.89 -2.98 -19.07
N SER A 302 -0.66 -3.00 -19.61
CA SER A 302 0.04 -4.23 -19.99
C SER A 302 0.23 -5.19 -18.81
N ASP A 303 0.61 -4.66 -17.65
CA ASP A 303 0.81 -5.45 -16.44
C ASP A 303 -0.53 -5.99 -15.95
N MET A 304 -1.55 -5.13 -15.92
CA MET A 304 -2.90 -5.55 -15.53
C MET A 304 -3.49 -6.58 -16.50
N GLN A 305 -3.20 -6.51 -17.81
CA GLN A 305 -3.57 -7.54 -18.79
C GLN A 305 -2.93 -8.89 -18.46
N GLU A 306 -1.65 -8.90 -18.10
CA GLU A 306 -0.96 -10.12 -17.68
C GLU A 306 -1.61 -10.70 -16.42
N TYR A 307 -1.93 -9.85 -15.44
CA TYR A 307 -2.53 -10.30 -14.18
C TYR A 307 -3.98 -10.74 -14.37
N TYR A 308 -4.76 -10.07 -15.21
CA TYR A 308 -6.10 -10.51 -15.55
C TYR A 308 -6.10 -11.92 -16.18
N LYS A 309 -5.17 -12.21 -17.10
CA LYS A 309 -4.99 -13.57 -17.67
C LYS A 309 -4.65 -14.62 -16.61
N LYS A 310 -4.00 -14.22 -15.52
CA LYS A 310 -3.69 -15.08 -14.36
C LYS A 310 -4.87 -15.16 -13.37
N GLY A 311 -6.00 -14.52 -13.62
CA GLY A 311 -7.20 -14.55 -12.77
C GLY A 311 -7.20 -13.53 -11.64
N TYR A 312 -6.38 -12.48 -11.68
CA TYR A 312 -6.48 -11.35 -10.74
C TYR A 312 -7.70 -10.49 -11.07
N SER A 313 -8.39 -9.99 -10.04
CA SER A 313 -9.68 -9.30 -10.18
C SER A 313 -9.54 -7.79 -10.38
N GLY A 314 -8.40 -7.22 -10.03
CA GLY A 314 -8.17 -5.77 -10.07
C GLY A 314 -6.83 -5.38 -9.49
N ALA A 315 -6.65 -4.07 -9.27
CA ALA A 315 -5.41 -3.53 -8.72
C ALA A 315 -5.64 -2.29 -7.85
N CYS A 316 -4.73 -2.09 -6.89
CA CYS A 316 -4.44 -0.77 -6.35
C CYS A 316 -3.53 -0.04 -7.35
N THR A 317 -3.90 1.18 -7.75
CA THR A 317 -3.26 1.89 -8.87
C THR A 317 -3.19 3.39 -8.60
N ASN A 318 -2.14 4.03 -9.09
CA ASN A 318 -2.03 5.48 -9.14
C ASN A 318 -2.71 6.05 -10.40
N TRP A 319 -2.70 5.31 -11.52
CA TRP A 319 -2.90 5.91 -12.85
C TRP A 319 -3.94 5.23 -13.74
N LEU A 320 -4.49 4.07 -13.35
CA LEU A 320 -5.54 3.39 -14.12
C LEU A 320 -6.95 3.81 -13.69
N TYR A 321 -7.85 3.85 -14.67
CA TYR A 321 -9.25 4.22 -14.50
C TYR A 321 -10.18 3.07 -14.89
N GLU A 322 -11.39 3.00 -14.32
CA GLU A 322 -12.37 1.93 -14.63
C GLU A 322 -12.64 1.78 -16.13
N LYS A 323 -12.62 2.87 -16.89
CA LYS A 323 -12.77 2.82 -18.36
C LYS A 323 -11.62 2.06 -19.06
N ASP A 324 -10.44 2.01 -18.47
CA ASP A 324 -9.26 1.31 -19.01
C ASP A 324 -9.40 -0.22 -18.87
N TRP A 325 -10.33 -0.70 -18.03
CA TRP A 325 -10.58 -2.12 -17.86
C TRP A 325 -11.00 -2.83 -19.17
N ASN A 326 -11.67 -2.11 -20.07
CA ASN A 326 -11.97 -2.64 -21.41
C ASN A 326 -10.69 -2.95 -22.20
N LEU A 327 -9.66 -2.10 -22.09
CA LEU A 327 -8.36 -2.34 -22.70
C LEU A 327 -7.68 -3.56 -22.06
N VAL A 328 -7.84 -3.75 -20.74
CA VAL A 328 -7.33 -4.93 -20.03
C VAL A 328 -7.98 -6.22 -20.51
N LYS A 329 -9.31 -6.22 -20.65
CA LYS A 329 -10.06 -7.43 -20.99
C LYS A 329 -9.96 -7.81 -22.47
N TYR A 330 -9.93 -6.82 -23.36
CA TYR A 330 -10.06 -7.05 -24.81
C TYR A 330 -8.80 -6.74 -25.62
N GLY A 331 -7.81 -6.06 -25.04
CA GLY A 331 -6.51 -5.82 -25.68
C GLY A 331 -6.55 -4.97 -26.95
N LYS A 332 -7.59 -4.16 -27.14
CA LYS A 332 -7.79 -3.30 -28.31
C LYS A 332 -7.73 -1.83 -27.92
#